data_AF-A0A6A5AIK6-F1
#
_entry.id   AF-A0A6A5AIK6-F1
#
_cell.length_a   1.000
_cell.length_b   1.000
_cell.length_c   1.000
_cell.angle_alpha   90.00
_cell.angle_beta   90.00
_cell.angle_gamma   90.00
#
_symmetry.space_group_name_H-M   'P 1'
#
loop_
_entity.id
_entity.type
_entity.pdbx_description
1 polymer ?
#
loop_
_entity_poly.entity_id
_entity_poly.type
_entity_poly.pdbx_seq_one_letter_code
_entity_poly.pdbx_strand_id
1 'polypeptide(L)'
;MCIVQSSTIITRTMTEPALPPPTPQAATLVTLAALADKHTFIEYPLATPFTCASFQVDELVYVSTSTGKVKKSHPADDTSNGTSTGRLFARGKVVDIAPPQYPGRVKIEYRDGSAYHANPSRLTPQLFRPNAGSAQVGVIVTAKTDHYRRLARTQITSTDIVLEIGCDLGITVDSIADIVGPSNVIGVDKSHDSIQIAKDSYPRCRFVEMDIFHSRDDLIALAADCTKVLIDINGNRLLPAVVEALRLVLEGCHKVDLVIVKSVEMHRERCKK
;
A
#
# COMPACT_ATOMS: atom_id res chain seq x y z
N MET A 1 -56.52 -42.38 52.80
CA MET A 1 -55.21 -42.07 53.41
C MET A 1 -54.13 -42.40 52.39
N CYS A 2 -53.17 -41.47 52.20
CA CYS A 2 -52.03 -41.49 51.28
C CYS A 2 -52.31 -41.34 49.76
N ILE A 3 -52.20 -40.10 49.28
CA ILE A 3 -51.91 -39.76 47.89
C ILE A 3 -50.39 -39.52 47.82
N VAL A 4 -49.69 -40.24 46.94
CA VAL A 4 -48.26 -40.06 46.68
C VAL A 4 -48.12 -39.11 45.49
N GLN A 5 -47.60 -37.89 45.70
CA GLN A 5 -47.23 -36.98 44.62
C GLN A 5 -45.76 -37.19 44.27
N SER A 6 -45.49 -37.60 43.03
CA SER A 6 -44.15 -37.72 42.46
C SER A 6 -43.76 -36.39 41.81
N SER A 7 -42.77 -35.70 42.37
CA SER A 7 -42.24 -34.45 41.82
C SER A 7 -41.11 -34.76 40.85
N THR A 8 -41.36 -34.57 39.55
CA THR A 8 -40.32 -34.61 38.52
C THR A 8 -39.60 -33.26 38.50
N ILE A 9 -38.30 -33.25 38.84
CA ILE A 9 -37.44 -32.07 38.69
C ILE A 9 -37.10 -31.91 37.21
N ILE A 10 -37.65 -30.85 36.59
CA ILE A 10 -37.28 -30.44 35.24
C ILE A 10 -36.04 -29.54 35.36
N THR A 11 -34.86 -30.09 35.09
CA THR A 11 -33.63 -29.31 34.97
C THR A 11 -33.68 -28.49 33.69
N ARG A 12 -34.04 -27.21 33.80
CA ARG A 12 -33.98 -26.24 32.69
C ARG A 12 -32.51 -25.92 32.42
N THR A 13 -31.95 -26.46 31.36
CA THR A 13 -30.67 -25.99 30.80
C THR A 13 -30.89 -24.56 30.27
N MET A 14 -30.33 -23.58 30.98
CA MET A 14 -30.23 -22.21 30.51
C MET A 14 -29.21 -22.20 29.35
N THR A 15 -29.70 -22.22 28.12
CA THR A 15 -28.89 -21.84 26.95
C THR A 15 -28.58 -20.35 27.06
N GLU A 16 -27.29 -20.03 27.18
CA GLU A 16 -26.80 -18.66 27.13
C GLU A 16 -27.32 -17.95 25.86
N PRO A 17 -27.82 -16.71 25.96
CA PRO A 17 -28.28 -15.98 24.79
C PRO A 17 -27.08 -15.70 23.87
N ALA A 18 -27.19 -16.12 22.60
CA ALA A 18 -26.19 -15.85 21.59
C ALA A 18 -25.93 -14.34 21.52
N LEU A 19 -24.65 -13.96 21.57
CA LEU A 19 -24.23 -12.56 21.43
C LEU A 19 -24.78 -11.99 20.10
N PRO A 20 -25.29 -10.74 20.11
CA PRO A 20 -25.77 -10.11 18.89
C PRO A 20 -24.65 -10.02 17.85
N PRO A 21 -24.97 -10.10 16.55
CA PRO A 21 -23.97 -10.00 15.50
C PRO A 21 -23.22 -8.66 15.61
N PRO A 22 -21.90 -8.65 15.35
CA PRO A 22 -21.11 -7.43 15.43
C PRO A 22 -21.64 -6.38 14.46
N THR A 23 -21.50 -5.10 14.84
CA THR A 23 -21.78 -3.99 13.92
C THR A 23 -20.88 -4.09 12.67
N PRO A 24 -21.29 -3.54 11.51
CA PRO A 24 -20.49 -3.61 10.27
C PRO A 24 -19.04 -3.14 10.45
N GLN A 25 -18.83 -2.13 11.31
CA GLN A 25 -17.50 -1.63 11.64
C GLN A 25 -16.71 -2.60 12.53
N ALA A 26 -17.34 -3.22 13.54
CA ALA A 26 -16.69 -4.22 14.38
C ALA A 26 -16.29 -5.46 13.58
N ALA A 27 -17.16 -5.96 12.69
CA ALA A 27 -16.85 -7.06 11.80
C ALA A 27 -15.66 -6.74 10.88
N THR A 28 -15.63 -5.52 10.33
CA THR A 28 -14.52 -5.04 9.50
C THR A 28 -13.19 -5.04 10.25
N LEU A 29 -13.18 -4.62 11.52
CA LEU A 29 -11.97 -4.62 12.35
C LEU A 29 -11.49 -6.04 12.68
N VAL A 30 -12.42 -6.98 12.89
CA VAL A 30 -12.08 -8.41 13.07
C VAL A 30 -11.41 -8.96 11.80
N THR A 31 -11.96 -8.67 10.63
CA THR A 31 -11.35 -9.08 9.35
C THR A 31 -9.96 -8.47 9.16
N LEU A 32 -9.79 -7.17 9.43
CA LEU A 32 -8.49 -6.50 9.33
C LEU A 32 -7.46 -7.09 10.31
N ALA A 33 -7.89 -7.45 11.53
CA ALA A 33 -7.02 -8.13 12.49
C ALA A 33 -6.58 -9.51 11.97
N ALA A 34 -7.52 -10.32 11.47
CA ALA A 34 -7.23 -11.64 10.92
C ALA A 34 -6.29 -11.59 9.69
N LEU A 35 -6.41 -10.57 8.84
CA LEU A 35 -5.46 -10.34 7.75
C LEU A 35 -4.07 -10.00 8.28
N ALA A 36 -3.99 -9.15 9.30
CA ALA A 36 -2.72 -8.76 9.88
C ALA A 36 -2.01 -9.85 10.68
N ASP A 37 -2.72 -10.88 11.12
CA ASP A 37 -2.11 -12.06 11.75
C ASP A 37 -1.48 -13.00 10.71
N LYS A 38 -1.97 -12.96 9.46
CA LYS A 38 -1.49 -13.81 8.36
C LYS A 38 -0.40 -13.16 7.51
N HIS A 39 -0.44 -11.85 7.37
CA HIS A 39 0.39 -11.08 6.45
C HIS A 39 1.27 -10.06 7.17
N THR A 40 2.39 -9.67 6.55
CA THR A 40 3.30 -8.69 7.15
C THR A 40 2.79 -7.28 6.87
N PHE A 41 2.18 -6.64 7.86
CA PHE A 41 1.74 -5.25 7.77
C PHE A 41 2.87 -4.28 8.11
N ILE A 42 2.98 -3.20 7.33
CA ILE A 42 3.90 -2.09 7.56
C ILE A 42 3.12 -0.78 7.43
N GLU A 43 3.05 -0.03 8.52
CA GLU A 43 2.46 1.31 8.53
C GLU A 43 3.49 2.35 8.05
N TYR A 44 3.14 3.10 7.00
CA TYR A 44 4.00 4.13 6.42
C TYR A 44 3.41 5.55 6.53
N PRO A 45 4.16 6.53 7.06
CA PRO A 45 5.58 6.47 7.41
C PRO A 45 5.83 5.65 8.67
N LEU A 46 7.02 5.05 8.78
CA LEU A 46 7.39 4.27 9.95
C LEU A 46 7.41 5.15 11.21
N ALA A 47 7.00 4.58 12.34
CA ALA A 47 7.04 5.26 13.64
C ALA A 47 8.47 5.66 14.04
N THR A 48 9.45 4.84 13.69
CA THR A 48 10.88 5.13 13.90
C THR A 48 11.49 5.69 12.61
N PRO A 49 12.13 6.87 12.64
CA PRO A 49 12.83 7.41 11.49
C PRO A 49 13.98 6.51 11.02
N PHE A 50 14.30 6.55 9.72
CA PHE A 50 15.46 5.85 9.19
C PHE A 50 16.76 6.41 9.78
N THR A 51 17.67 5.49 10.12
CA THR A 51 19.04 5.80 10.51
C THR A 51 20.01 5.12 9.54
N CYS A 52 21.31 5.30 9.70
CA CYS A 52 22.29 4.56 8.89
C CYS A 52 22.12 3.04 9.00
N ALA A 53 21.66 2.52 10.15
CA ALA A 53 21.41 1.10 10.35
C ALA A 53 20.18 0.57 9.59
N SER A 54 19.37 1.44 8.98
CA SER A 54 18.22 1.06 8.17
C SER A 54 18.57 0.65 6.73
N PHE A 55 19.85 0.71 6.36
CA PHE A 55 20.31 0.50 4.98
C PHE A 55 21.38 -0.59 4.92
N GLN A 56 21.53 -1.21 3.77
CA GLN A 56 22.59 -2.17 3.47
C GLN A 56 23.38 -1.73 2.24
N VAL A 57 24.68 -2.03 2.21
CA VAL A 57 25.49 -1.85 0.98
C VAL A 57 24.87 -2.69 -0.13
N ASP A 58 24.93 -2.17 -1.34
CA ASP A 58 24.30 -2.68 -2.56
C ASP A 58 22.77 -2.57 -2.64
N GLU A 59 22.09 -2.10 -1.59
CA GLU A 59 20.65 -1.85 -1.62
C GLU A 59 20.30 -0.69 -2.56
N LEU A 60 19.19 -0.84 -3.29
CA LEU A 60 18.59 0.26 -4.04
C LEU A 60 17.67 1.09 -3.15
N VAL A 61 17.96 2.37 -3.06
CA VAL A 61 17.19 3.36 -2.29
C VAL A 61 16.69 4.46 -3.21
N TYR A 62 15.61 5.11 -2.81
CA TYR A 62 15.14 6.30 -3.50
C TYR A 62 15.46 7.55 -2.71
N VAL A 63 15.88 8.59 -3.44
CA VAL A 63 16.35 9.83 -2.86
C VAL A 63 15.29 10.92 -3.03
N SER A 64 14.82 11.44 -1.90
CA SER A 64 14.03 12.66 -1.85
C SER A 64 14.98 13.87 -1.93
N THR A 65 14.81 14.73 -2.93
CA THR A 65 15.46 16.05 -2.89
C THR A 65 14.53 17.04 -2.23
N SER A 66 15.03 17.87 -1.31
CA SER A 66 14.33 19.11 -0.99
C SER A 66 14.14 19.88 -2.29
N THR A 67 12.97 20.50 -2.50
CA THR A 67 12.84 21.55 -3.53
C THR A 67 13.99 22.52 -3.31
N GLY A 68 14.94 22.59 -4.24
CA GLY A 68 15.87 23.72 -4.29
C GLY A 68 15.03 25.00 -4.22
N LYS A 69 15.54 26.06 -3.56
CA LYS A 69 14.83 27.34 -3.38
C LYS A 69 14.01 27.68 -4.63
N VAL A 70 12.69 27.53 -4.54
CA VAL A 70 11.78 27.86 -5.63
C VAL A 70 11.94 29.35 -5.87
N LYS A 71 12.45 29.74 -7.06
CA LYS A 71 12.29 31.12 -7.54
C LYS A 71 10.79 31.37 -7.63
N LYS A 72 10.29 32.37 -6.90
CA LYS A 72 8.87 32.77 -6.82
C LYS A 72 8.21 32.69 -8.21
N SER A 73 7.28 31.76 -8.39
CA SER A 73 6.28 31.78 -9.46
C SER A 73 4.88 31.93 -8.85
N HIS A 74 3.97 32.53 -9.62
CA HIS A 74 2.73 33.15 -9.17
C HIS A 74 1.70 32.25 -8.45
N PRO A 75 0.83 32.84 -7.60
CA PRO A 75 -0.12 32.12 -6.77
C PRO A 75 -1.42 31.85 -7.55
N ALA A 76 -1.59 30.64 -8.06
CA ALA A 76 -2.90 30.16 -8.53
C ALA A 76 -3.14 28.65 -8.38
N ASP A 77 -2.13 27.84 -8.05
CA ASP A 77 -2.29 26.38 -7.86
C ASP A 77 -1.96 25.97 -6.42
N ASP A 78 -2.82 26.34 -5.47
CA ASP A 78 -2.73 25.89 -4.07
C ASP A 78 -3.95 25.06 -3.68
N THR A 79 -3.91 23.76 -4.04
CA THR A 79 -4.67 22.70 -3.34
C THR A 79 -3.72 21.67 -2.70
N SER A 80 -2.58 22.14 -2.19
CA SER A 80 -1.57 21.27 -1.55
C SER A 80 -1.53 21.43 -0.02
N ASN A 81 -2.19 20.53 0.70
CA ASN A 81 -1.96 20.35 2.14
C ASN A 81 -0.63 19.61 2.36
N GLY A 82 0.45 20.38 2.52
CA GLY A 82 1.82 19.91 2.59
C GLY A 82 2.24 19.22 3.89
N THR A 83 3.30 18.40 3.81
CA THR A 83 4.61 18.65 4.47
C THR A 83 5.64 17.60 4.03
N SER A 84 6.77 18.09 3.47
CA SER A 84 7.88 17.38 2.80
C SER A 84 7.64 16.90 1.35
N THR A 85 7.29 17.85 0.47
CA THR A 85 7.19 17.74 -1.00
C THR A 85 8.54 17.53 -1.71
N GLY A 86 9.46 16.78 -1.11
CA GLY A 86 10.67 16.43 -1.81
C GLY A 86 10.34 15.55 -3.00
N ARG A 87 10.48 16.07 -4.22
CA ARG A 87 10.37 15.26 -5.44
C ARG A 87 11.39 14.12 -5.35
N LEU A 88 10.92 12.90 -5.56
CA LEU A 88 11.73 11.68 -5.61
C LEU A 88 12.34 11.65 -7.02
N PHE A 89 13.62 12.00 -7.16
CA PHE A 89 14.19 12.20 -8.50
C PHE A 89 15.02 11.04 -9.00
N ALA A 90 15.56 10.20 -8.12
CA ALA A 90 16.48 9.17 -8.56
C ALA A 90 16.53 7.98 -7.63
N ARG A 91 16.65 6.81 -8.27
CA ARG A 91 17.07 5.58 -7.63
C ARG A 91 18.59 5.62 -7.53
N GLY A 92 19.11 5.43 -6.32
CA GLY A 92 20.53 5.31 -6.03
C GLY A 92 20.83 3.94 -5.42
N LYS A 93 22.06 3.50 -5.55
CA LYS A 93 22.59 2.30 -4.90
C LYS A 93 23.39 2.74 -3.67
N VAL A 94 23.16 2.12 -2.52
CA VAL A 94 23.96 2.36 -1.32
C VAL A 94 25.35 1.77 -1.53
N VAL A 95 26.39 2.59 -1.37
CA VAL A 95 27.79 2.18 -1.55
C VAL A 95 28.61 2.24 -0.27
N ASP A 96 28.17 3.03 0.72
CA ASP A 96 28.81 3.10 2.03
C ASP A 96 27.83 3.61 3.11
N ILE A 97 28.05 3.23 4.36
CA ILE A 97 27.17 3.56 5.49
C ILE A 97 28.01 4.20 6.60
N ALA A 98 27.66 5.43 6.96
CA ALA A 98 28.34 6.24 7.96
C ALA A 98 29.88 6.29 7.78
N PRO A 99 30.39 6.67 6.59
CA PRO A 99 31.83 6.75 6.38
C PRO A 99 32.47 7.71 7.40
N PRO A 100 33.71 7.47 7.85
CA PRO A 100 34.35 8.27 8.90
C PRO A 100 34.35 9.79 8.63
N GLN A 101 34.42 10.18 7.35
CA GLN A 101 34.40 11.58 6.91
C GLN A 101 32.99 12.20 6.92
N TYR A 102 31.94 11.39 6.88
CA TYR A 102 30.54 11.83 6.89
C TYR A 102 29.71 10.97 7.87
N PRO A 103 29.97 11.10 9.18
CA PRO A 103 29.24 10.34 10.19
C PRO A 103 27.73 10.58 10.07
N GLY A 104 26.94 9.51 10.21
CA GLY A 104 25.48 9.56 10.12
C GLY A 104 24.93 9.80 8.71
N ARG A 105 25.76 9.70 7.66
CA ARG A 105 25.32 9.77 6.26
C ARG A 105 25.42 8.42 5.58
N VAL A 106 24.56 8.21 4.60
CA VAL A 106 24.62 7.05 3.69
C VAL A 106 25.15 7.55 2.36
N LYS A 107 26.25 6.95 1.89
CA LYS A 107 26.79 7.24 0.56
C LYS A 107 25.99 6.45 -0.46
N ILE A 108 25.46 7.15 -1.44
CA ILE A 108 24.70 6.59 -2.55
C ILE A 108 25.39 6.93 -3.87
N GLU A 109 25.25 6.06 -4.85
CA GLU A 109 25.68 6.25 -6.23
C GLU A 109 24.49 6.14 -7.17
N TYR A 110 24.37 7.08 -8.09
CA TYR A 110 23.32 7.11 -9.10
C TYR A 110 23.79 6.41 -10.38
N ARG A 111 22.84 6.12 -11.29
CA ARG A 111 23.13 5.43 -12.55
C ARG A 111 24.11 6.19 -13.45
N ASP A 112 24.19 7.50 -13.32
CA ASP A 112 25.14 8.36 -14.07
C ASP A 112 26.56 8.37 -13.46
N GLY A 113 26.80 7.58 -12.40
CA GLY A 113 28.06 7.52 -11.67
C GLY A 113 28.28 8.64 -10.65
N SER A 114 27.36 9.60 -10.56
CA SER A 114 27.44 10.63 -9.52
C SER A 114 27.13 10.02 -8.15
N ALA A 115 27.80 10.52 -7.10
CA ALA A 115 27.64 10.02 -5.75
C ALA A 115 27.37 11.13 -4.73
N TYR A 116 26.61 10.81 -3.68
CA TYR A 116 26.20 11.78 -2.66
C TYR A 116 26.12 11.15 -1.27
N HIS A 117 26.45 11.91 -0.23
CA HIS A 117 26.28 11.52 1.17
C HIS A 117 24.93 12.05 1.69
N ALA A 118 23.91 11.20 1.63
CA ALA A 118 22.54 11.57 1.98
C ALA A 118 22.28 11.47 3.49
N ASN A 119 21.36 12.31 3.99
CA ASN A 119 20.72 12.03 5.28
C ASN A 119 19.83 10.78 5.14
N PRO A 120 19.87 9.81 6.07
CA PRO A 120 18.89 8.73 6.16
C PRO A 120 17.42 9.16 5.96
N SER A 121 17.02 10.31 6.52
CA SER A 121 15.66 10.85 6.39
C SER A 121 15.26 11.25 4.96
N ARG A 122 16.24 11.39 4.07
CA ARG A 122 16.04 11.69 2.64
C ARG A 122 16.00 10.43 1.79
N LEU A 123 16.26 9.28 2.37
CA LEU A 123 16.27 8.00 1.68
C LEU A 123 14.99 7.22 2.04
N THR A 124 14.49 6.47 1.08
CA THR A 124 13.41 5.51 1.30
C THR A 124 13.89 4.16 0.77
N PRO A 125 14.11 3.18 1.66
CA PRO A 125 14.53 1.84 1.27
C PRO A 125 13.35 1.02 0.72
N GLN A 126 13.65 -0.20 0.27
CA GLN A 126 12.61 -1.21 0.05
C GLN A 126 12.17 -1.73 1.42
N LEU A 127 10.94 -1.40 1.84
CA LEU A 127 10.39 -1.66 3.17
C LEU A 127 10.00 -3.12 3.35
N PHE A 128 9.44 -3.72 2.32
CA PHE A 128 9.08 -5.13 2.31
C PHE A 128 9.97 -5.89 1.33
N ARG A 129 10.64 -6.92 1.84
CA ARG A 129 11.44 -7.86 1.04
C ARG A 129 10.84 -9.25 1.23
N PRO A 130 10.33 -9.88 0.18
CA PRO A 130 9.86 -11.26 0.29
C PRO A 130 11.04 -12.15 0.69
N ASN A 131 10.91 -12.90 1.78
CA ASN A 131 11.87 -13.96 2.06
C ASN A 131 11.64 -15.10 1.07
N ALA A 132 12.69 -15.59 0.43
CA ALA A 132 12.59 -16.73 -0.47
C ALA A 132 11.93 -17.92 0.25
N GLY A 133 10.79 -18.40 -0.26
CA GLY A 133 10.01 -19.49 0.33
C GLY A 133 8.98 -19.09 1.39
N SER A 134 8.84 -17.80 1.72
CA SER A 134 7.74 -17.30 2.56
C SER A 134 6.47 -17.15 1.72
N ALA A 135 5.37 -17.73 2.17
CA ALA A 135 4.04 -17.47 1.61
C ALA A 135 3.42 -16.15 2.12
N GLN A 136 4.11 -15.41 2.99
CA GLN A 136 3.59 -14.15 3.52
C GLN A 136 3.72 -13.01 2.52
N VAL A 137 2.57 -12.48 2.13
CA VAL A 137 2.43 -11.22 1.39
C VAL A 137 2.71 -10.03 2.33
N GLY A 138 3.43 -9.03 1.84
CA GLY A 138 3.58 -7.75 2.51
C GLY A 138 2.39 -6.83 2.26
N VAL A 139 1.97 -6.06 3.27
CA VAL A 139 0.93 -5.05 3.14
C VAL A 139 1.44 -3.72 3.70
N ILE A 140 1.74 -2.76 2.83
CA ILE A 140 2.16 -1.42 3.25
C ILE A 140 0.94 -0.50 3.24
N VAL A 141 0.59 0.06 4.40
CA VAL A 141 -0.58 0.95 4.54
C VAL A 141 -0.10 2.38 4.74
N THR A 142 -0.67 3.34 4.01
CA THR A 142 -0.39 4.77 4.20
C THR A 142 -1.64 5.64 4.14
N ALA A 143 -1.66 6.78 4.82
CA ALA A 143 -2.80 7.68 4.81
C ALA A 143 -2.79 8.70 3.65
N LYS A 144 -1.60 9.02 3.11
CA LYS A 144 -1.42 10.17 2.20
C LYS A 144 -1.08 9.73 0.77
N THR A 145 -1.59 10.49 -0.21
CA THR A 145 -1.36 10.22 -1.63
C THR A 145 0.10 10.40 -2.06
N ASP A 146 0.81 11.39 -1.51
CA ASP A 146 2.23 11.60 -1.79
C ASP A 146 3.10 10.43 -1.30
N HIS A 147 2.78 9.89 -0.12
CA HIS A 147 3.38 8.67 0.41
C HIS A 147 3.05 7.45 -0.44
N TYR A 148 1.79 7.29 -0.86
CA TYR A 148 1.37 6.19 -1.72
C TYR A 148 2.12 6.18 -3.05
N ARG A 149 2.18 7.34 -3.75
CA ARG A 149 2.94 7.49 -4.99
C ARG A 149 4.44 7.31 -4.78
N ARG A 150 4.96 7.70 -3.62
CA ARG A 150 6.35 7.43 -3.24
C ARG A 150 6.59 5.93 -3.11
N LEU A 151 5.72 5.20 -2.40
CA LEU A 151 5.81 3.76 -2.22
C LEU A 151 5.70 3.00 -3.56
N ALA A 152 4.82 3.45 -4.45
CA ALA A 152 4.74 2.92 -5.82
C ALA A 152 6.09 2.98 -6.54
N ARG A 153 6.84 4.08 -6.36
CA ARG A 153 8.19 4.18 -6.94
C ARG A 153 9.20 3.35 -6.16
N THR A 154 9.12 3.30 -4.83
CA THR A 154 10.19 2.72 -4.01
C THR A 154 10.14 1.22 -3.84
N GLN A 155 8.95 0.62 -3.93
CA GLN A 155 8.74 -0.80 -3.66
C GLN A 155 8.63 -1.65 -4.92
N ILE A 156 8.62 -1.01 -6.09
CA ILE A 156 8.46 -1.65 -7.40
C ILE A 156 9.80 -1.62 -8.15
N THR A 157 10.09 -2.71 -8.83
CA THR A 157 11.31 -2.96 -9.61
C THR A 157 10.94 -3.32 -11.05
N SER A 158 11.90 -3.24 -11.97
CA SER A 158 11.63 -3.48 -13.40
C SER A 158 11.19 -4.89 -13.75
N THR A 159 11.24 -5.85 -12.82
CA THR A 159 10.79 -7.23 -13.01
C THR A 159 9.35 -7.45 -12.56
N ASP A 160 8.71 -6.45 -11.97
CA ASP A 160 7.36 -6.58 -11.42
C ASP A 160 6.28 -6.45 -12.50
N ILE A 161 5.14 -7.11 -12.26
CA ILE A 161 3.89 -6.92 -12.99
C ILE A 161 2.89 -6.33 -12.01
N VAL A 162 2.30 -5.19 -12.36
CA VAL A 162 1.65 -4.31 -11.40
C VAL A 162 0.20 -4.05 -11.78
N LEU A 163 -0.69 -4.16 -10.80
CA LEU A 163 -2.07 -3.70 -10.91
C LEU A 163 -2.32 -2.55 -9.94
N GLU A 164 -2.89 -1.45 -10.40
CA GLU A 164 -3.43 -0.39 -9.54
C GLU A 164 -4.96 -0.42 -9.58
N ILE A 165 -5.58 -0.58 -8.41
CA ILE A 165 -7.02 -0.54 -8.20
C ILE A 165 -7.40 0.85 -7.67
N GLY A 166 -8.33 1.52 -8.35
CA GLY A 166 -8.67 2.91 -8.11
C GLY A 166 -7.64 3.85 -8.74
N CYS A 167 -7.32 3.64 -10.03
CA CYS A 167 -6.27 4.41 -10.70
C CYS A 167 -6.67 5.85 -11.05
N ASP A 168 -7.96 6.20 -10.96
CA ASP A 168 -8.51 7.51 -11.30
C ASP A 168 -7.99 8.00 -12.66
N LEU A 169 -7.30 9.15 -12.71
CA LEU A 169 -6.77 9.74 -13.95
C LEU A 169 -5.46 9.08 -14.46
N GLY A 170 -4.97 8.01 -13.82
CA GLY A 170 -3.85 7.21 -14.32
C GLY A 170 -2.43 7.72 -14.02
N ILE A 171 -2.28 8.80 -13.24
CA ILE A 171 -0.97 9.41 -12.95
C ILE A 171 0.02 8.44 -12.27
N THR A 172 -0.48 7.56 -11.38
CA THR A 172 0.37 6.59 -10.66
C THR A 172 0.75 5.43 -11.60
N VAL A 173 -0.20 4.86 -12.35
CA VAL A 173 0.06 3.91 -13.44
C VAL A 173 1.16 4.39 -14.38
N ASP A 174 1.07 5.64 -14.86
CA ASP A 174 2.06 6.20 -15.78
C ASP A 174 3.46 6.27 -15.15
N SER A 175 3.50 6.68 -13.88
CA SER A 175 4.74 6.72 -13.10
C SER A 175 5.36 5.34 -12.89
N ILE A 176 4.55 4.29 -12.78
CA ILE A 176 5.00 2.90 -12.64
C ILE A 176 5.44 2.34 -14.00
N ALA A 177 4.77 2.71 -15.10
CA ALA A 177 5.12 2.29 -16.45
C ALA A 177 6.57 2.66 -16.81
N ASP A 178 7.09 3.77 -16.29
CA ASP A 178 8.50 4.16 -16.46
C ASP A 178 9.49 3.21 -15.76
N ILE A 179 9.02 2.42 -14.79
CA ILE A 179 9.82 1.47 -14.00
C ILE A 179 9.73 0.06 -14.60
N VAL A 180 8.51 -0.43 -14.84
CA VAL A 180 8.23 -1.82 -15.25
C VAL A 180 8.03 -2.01 -16.75
N GLY A 181 7.88 -0.91 -17.49
CA GLY A 181 7.44 -0.91 -18.87
C GLY A 181 5.90 -0.88 -18.98
N PRO A 182 5.34 -0.21 -20.00
CA PRO A 182 3.88 -0.01 -20.11
C PRO A 182 3.07 -1.30 -20.23
N SER A 183 3.66 -2.39 -20.72
CA SER A 183 3.00 -3.70 -20.83
C SER A 183 2.82 -4.41 -19.49
N ASN A 184 3.57 -4.00 -18.45
CA ASN A 184 3.62 -4.67 -17.15
C ASN A 184 2.89 -3.89 -16.06
N VAL A 185 2.10 -2.88 -16.42
CA VAL A 185 1.24 -2.15 -15.47
C VAL A 185 -0.15 -1.97 -16.04
N ILE A 186 -1.15 -2.17 -15.19
CA ILE A 186 -2.57 -2.02 -15.52
C ILE A 186 -3.22 -1.12 -14.48
N GLY A 187 -3.95 -0.11 -14.93
CA GLY A 187 -4.86 0.68 -14.09
C GLY A 187 -6.29 0.18 -14.18
N VAL A 188 -6.96 0.05 -13.04
CA VAL A 188 -8.38 -0.25 -12.93
C VAL A 188 -9.10 0.86 -12.18
N ASP A 189 -10.21 1.31 -12.71
CA ASP A 189 -11.16 2.18 -12.02
C ASP A 189 -12.59 1.87 -12.46
N LYS A 190 -13.57 2.15 -11.60
CA LYS A 190 -15.00 1.97 -11.94
C LYS A 190 -15.59 3.17 -12.69
N SER A 191 -14.90 4.31 -12.67
CA SER A 191 -15.34 5.57 -13.26
C SER A 191 -15.02 5.58 -14.75
N HIS A 192 -16.06 5.53 -15.58
CA HIS A 192 -15.92 5.65 -17.04
C HIS A 192 -15.15 6.92 -17.43
N ASP A 193 -15.54 8.07 -16.88
CA ASP A 193 -14.94 9.37 -17.19
C ASP A 193 -13.45 9.41 -16.81
N SER A 194 -13.09 8.88 -15.62
CA SER A 194 -11.69 8.83 -15.18
C SER A 194 -10.86 7.94 -16.10
N ILE A 195 -11.38 6.77 -16.50
CA ILE A 195 -10.70 5.84 -17.42
C ILE A 195 -10.52 6.47 -18.80
N GLN A 196 -11.50 7.21 -19.31
CA GLN A 196 -11.39 7.89 -20.60
C GLN A 196 -10.29 8.95 -20.54
N ILE A 197 -10.29 9.80 -19.52
CA ILE A 197 -9.22 10.81 -19.31
C ILE A 197 -7.85 10.15 -19.15
N ALA A 198 -7.76 9.03 -18.43
CA ALA A 198 -6.50 8.31 -18.24
C ALA A 198 -5.95 7.76 -19.57
N LYS A 199 -6.81 7.16 -20.41
CA LYS A 199 -6.44 6.68 -21.74
C LYS A 199 -5.97 7.81 -22.66
N ASP A 200 -6.65 8.95 -22.62
CA ASP A 200 -6.31 10.11 -23.45
C ASP A 200 -5.00 10.77 -22.99
N SER A 201 -4.78 10.85 -21.67
CA SER A 201 -3.59 11.45 -21.06
C SER A 201 -2.35 10.56 -21.18
N TYR A 202 -2.54 9.25 -21.12
CA TYR A 202 -1.48 8.25 -21.05
C TYR A 202 -1.72 7.09 -22.03
N PRO A 203 -1.75 7.35 -23.35
CA PRO A 203 -2.15 6.35 -24.36
C PRO A 203 -1.21 5.15 -24.47
N ARG A 204 -0.01 5.22 -23.87
CA ARG A 204 0.92 4.09 -23.78
C ARG A 204 0.54 3.07 -22.71
N CYS A 205 -0.28 3.46 -21.73
CA CYS A 205 -0.61 2.66 -20.56
C CYS A 205 -1.93 1.90 -20.76
N ARG A 206 -2.09 0.76 -20.07
CA ARG A 206 -3.31 -0.04 -20.12
C ARG A 206 -4.25 0.37 -18.98
N PHE A 207 -5.47 0.76 -19.34
CA PHE A 207 -6.54 1.10 -18.39
C PHE A 207 -7.79 0.27 -18.67
N VAL A 208 -8.42 -0.23 -17.60
CA VAL A 208 -9.61 -1.08 -17.64
C VAL A 208 -10.69 -0.46 -16.76
N GLU A 209 -11.87 -0.24 -17.32
CA GLU A 209 -13.05 0.13 -16.55
C GLU A 209 -13.63 -1.12 -15.88
N MET A 210 -13.68 -1.15 -14.55
CA MET A 210 -14.15 -2.30 -13.78
C MET A 210 -14.59 -1.91 -12.37
N ASP A 211 -15.77 -2.35 -11.95
CA ASP A 211 -16.14 -2.38 -10.53
C ASP A 211 -15.69 -3.70 -9.91
N ILE A 212 -14.61 -3.65 -9.13
CA ILE A 212 -13.99 -4.82 -8.51
C ILE A 212 -14.90 -5.59 -7.54
N PHE A 213 -15.93 -4.94 -6.98
CA PHE A 213 -16.86 -5.59 -6.05
C PHE A 213 -17.95 -6.38 -6.76
N HIS A 214 -18.17 -6.09 -8.05
CA HIS A 214 -19.14 -6.79 -8.90
C HIS A 214 -18.46 -7.67 -9.96
N SER A 215 -17.14 -7.59 -10.11
CA SER A 215 -16.36 -8.26 -11.17
C SER A 215 -15.17 -9.03 -10.57
N ARG A 216 -15.41 -9.78 -9.48
CA ARG A 216 -14.35 -10.45 -8.72
C ARG A 216 -13.50 -11.39 -9.58
N ASP A 217 -14.14 -12.26 -10.36
CA ASP A 217 -13.42 -13.27 -11.14
C ASP A 217 -12.60 -12.62 -12.26
N ASP A 218 -13.13 -11.55 -12.87
CA ASP A 218 -12.41 -10.76 -13.87
C ASP A 218 -11.20 -10.04 -13.26
N LEU A 219 -11.32 -9.50 -12.04
CA LEU A 219 -10.18 -8.92 -11.32
C LEU A 219 -9.09 -9.98 -11.07
N ILE A 220 -9.47 -11.16 -10.59
CA ILE A 220 -8.53 -12.26 -10.31
C ILE A 220 -7.83 -12.70 -11.60
N ALA A 221 -8.58 -12.85 -12.69
CA ALA A 221 -8.02 -13.19 -13.99
C ALA A 221 -7.06 -12.10 -14.52
N LEU A 222 -7.43 -10.83 -14.36
CA LEU A 222 -6.59 -9.70 -14.76
C LEU A 222 -5.30 -9.62 -13.93
N ALA A 223 -5.37 -9.97 -12.65
CA ALA A 223 -4.26 -9.93 -11.70
C ALA A 223 -3.45 -11.24 -11.62
N ALA A 224 -3.75 -12.25 -12.45
CA ALA A 224 -3.21 -13.60 -12.31
C ALA A 224 -1.67 -13.66 -12.36
N ASP A 225 -1.06 -12.74 -13.12
CA ASP A 225 0.39 -12.61 -13.27
C ASP A 225 1.00 -11.46 -12.45
N CYS A 226 0.18 -10.66 -11.78
CA CYS A 226 0.67 -9.51 -11.02
C CYS A 226 1.48 -9.96 -9.80
N THR A 227 2.65 -9.35 -9.62
CA THR A 227 3.48 -9.50 -8.42
C THR A 227 3.16 -8.42 -7.39
N LYS A 228 2.72 -7.24 -7.83
CA LYS A 228 2.39 -6.10 -6.95
C LYS A 228 0.97 -5.61 -7.21
N VAL A 229 0.26 -5.28 -6.14
CA VAL A 229 -1.05 -4.60 -6.24
C VAL A 229 -1.02 -3.32 -5.43
N LEU A 230 -1.58 -2.25 -5.98
CA LEU A 230 -1.79 -1.01 -5.27
C LEU A 230 -3.29 -0.72 -5.19
N ILE A 231 -3.74 -0.18 -4.06
CA ILE A 231 -5.15 0.09 -3.77
C ILE A 231 -5.30 1.53 -3.29
N ASP A 232 -5.95 2.37 -4.11
CA ASP A 232 -6.41 3.71 -3.74
C ASP A 232 -7.85 3.95 -4.21
N ILE A 233 -8.78 3.13 -3.70
CA ILE A 233 -10.22 3.27 -4.00
C ILE A 233 -10.91 4.37 -3.16
N ASN A 234 -10.13 5.27 -2.57
CA ASN A 234 -10.43 5.84 -1.27
C ASN A 234 -10.95 7.28 -1.32
N GLY A 235 -11.83 7.55 -2.29
CA GLY A 235 -12.69 8.74 -2.32
C GLY A 235 -13.68 8.74 -1.15
N ASN A 236 -14.98 8.61 -1.42
CA ASN A 236 -16.03 8.51 -0.38
C ASN A 236 -16.18 7.09 0.21
N ARG A 237 -15.14 6.24 0.16
CA ARG A 237 -15.23 4.85 0.61
C ARG A 237 -14.74 4.72 2.06
N LEU A 238 -15.54 4.03 2.87
CA LEU A 238 -15.22 3.75 4.27
C LEU A 238 -14.32 2.51 4.40
N LEU A 239 -13.71 2.31 5.56
CA LEU A 239 -12.86 1.16 5.88
C LEU A 239 -13.36 -0.21 5.38
N PRO A 240 -14.66 -0.56 5.46
CA PRO A 240 -15.14 -1.88 4.98
C PRO A 240 -14.81 -2.16 3.51
N ALA A 241 -14.95 -1.16 2.63
CA ALA A 241 -14.67 -1.35 1.21
C ALA A 241 -13.17 -1.56 0.94
N VAL A 242 -12.30 -0.86 1.67
CA VAL A 242 -10.84 -1.01 1.55
C VAL A 242 -10.40 -2.38 2.07
N VAL A 243 -10.95 -2.81 3.21
CA VAL A 243 -10.67 -4.14 3.77
C VAL A 243 -11.14 -5.24 2.81
N GLU A 244 -12.32 -5.08 2.21
CA GLU A 244 -12.82 -6.03 1.23
C GLU A 244 -11.96 -6.08 -0.03
N ALA A 245 -11.56 -4.93 -0.59
CA ALA A 245 -10.64 -4.89 -1.74
C ALA A 245 -9.29 -5.57 -1.43
N LEU A 246 -8.73 -5.28 -0.25
CA LEU A 246 -7.50 -5.94 0.22
C LEU A 246 -7.69 -7.45 0.35
N ARG A 247 -8.82 -7.89 0.92
CA ARG A 247 -9.17 -9.31 1.10
C ARG A 247 -9.29 -10.03 -0.24
N LEU A 248 -9.98 -9.43 -1.21
CA LEU A 248 -10.12 -9.97 -2.57
C LEU A 248 -8.76 -10.24 -3.21
N VAL A 249 -7.82 -9.29 -3.09
CA VAL A 249 -6.46 -9.43 -3.63
C VAL A 249 -5.68 -10.52 -2.89
N LEU A 250 -5.63 -10.47 -1.55
CA LEU A 250 -4.83 -11.41 -0.75
C LEU A 250 -5.32 -12.86 -0.86
N GLU A 251 -6.62 -13.09 -1.04
CA GLU A 251 -7.17 -14.43 -1.20
C GLU A 251 -7.16 -14.93 -2.65
N GLY A 252 -7.27 -14.03 -3.63
CA GLY A 252 -7.45 -14.39 -5.05
C GLY A 252 -6.18 -14.34 -5.90
N CYS A 253 -5.20 -13.50 -5.55
CA CYS A 253 -4.06 -13.20 -6.42
C CYS A 253 -2.77 -13.85 -5.90
N HIS A 254 -2.57 -15.13 -6.20
CA HIS A 254 -1.53 -15.96 -5.58
C HIS A 254 -0.07 -15.59 -5.91
N LYS A 255 0.18 -14.82 -6.97
CA LYS A 255 1.53 -14.34 -7.31
C LYS A 255 1.90 -13.02 -6.66
N VAL A 256 0.93 -12.35 -6.03
CA VAL A 256 1.13 -11.06 -5.38
C VAL A 256 1.95 -11.28 -4.10
N ASP A 257 3.10 -10.62 -4.01
CA ASP A 257 3.97 -10.66 -2.83
C ASP A 257 3.89 -9.36 -2.01
N LEU A 258 3.32 -8.29 -2.58
CA LEU A 258 3.17 -7.00 -1.92
C LEU A 258 1.90 -6.27 -2.37
N VAL A 259 1.15 -5.78 -1.39
CA VAL A 259 0.04 -4.85 -1.57
C VAL A 259 0.37 -3.50 -0.93
N ILE A 260 0.16 -2.41 -1.66
CA ILE A 260 0.30 -1.04 -1.14
C ILE A 260 -1.09 -0.41 -1.06
N VAL A 261 -1.54 -0.07 0.14
CA VAL A 261 -2.91 0.43 0.38
C VAL A 261 -2.84 1.87 0.86
N LYS A 262 -3.50 2.79 0.14
CA LYS A 262 -3.76 4.12 0.67
C LYS A 262 -5.09 4.14 1.42
N SER A 263 -5.04 4.28 2.74
CA SER A 263 -6.23 4.54 3.54
C SER A 263 -6.02 5.25 4.86
N VAL A 264 -6.71 6.38 5.04
CA VAL A 264 -6.69 7.19 6.27
C VAL A 264 -7.25 6.38 7.43
N GLU A 265 -8.41 5.75 7.25
CA GLU A 265 -9.05 4.95 8.30
C GLU A 265 -8.24 3.70 8.62
N MET A 266 -7.81 2.92 7.62
CA MET A 266 -7.02 1.71 7.87
C MET A 266 -5.70 2.05 8.55
N HIS A 267 -4.99 3.07 8.05
CA HIS A 267 -3.75 3.54 8.66
C HIS A 267 -3.98 3.96 10.12
N ARG A 268 -5.04 4.72 10.41
CA ARG A 268 -5.38 5.12 11.79
C ARG A 268 -5.62 3.90 12.69
N GLU A 269 -6.41 2.93 12.25
CA GLU A 269 -6.69 1.73 13.05
C GLU A 269 -5.44 0.86 13.26
N ARG A 270 -4.56 0.81 12.26
CA ARG A 270 -3.29 0.09 12.33
C ARG A 270 -2.27 0.73 13.26
N CYS A 271 -2.24 2.06 13.36
CA CYS A 271 -1.34 2.79 14.27
C CYS A 271 -1.82 2.87 15.73
N LYS A 272 -3.04 2.42 16.06
CA LYS A 272 -3.53 2.38 17.46
C LYS A 272 -2.97 1.21 18.27
N LYS A 273 -2.36 0.23 17.60
CA LYS A 273 -1.70 -0.93 18.22
C LYS A 273 -0.35 -0.53 18.77
#